data_AF-A0A5M3WJN3-F1
#
_entry.id   AF-A0A5M3WJN3-F1
#
_cell.length_a   1.000
_cell.length_b   1.000
_cell.length_c   1.000
_cell.angle_alpha   90.00
_cell.angle_beta   90.00
_cell.angle_gamma   90.00
#
_symmetry.space_group_name_H-M   'P 1'
#
loop_
_entity.id
_entity.type
_entity.pdbx_description
1 polymer ?
#
loop_
_entity_poly.entity_id
_entity_poly.type
_entity_poly.pdbx_seq_one_letter_code
_entity_poly.pdbx_strand_id
1 'polypeptide(L)'
;MAGWDRSFRCVRRYGGAALRSRPVLSDGFWRIIRIGLVGLVLAAAVAGLVLGDAWLWVAVEWSPPAFAGFYTRGGFDTWTTVALLVAALVKAAFLWLILRAPAPGPLDRRAKALRRLLYLAVAYILVLWFPIALLPDAVDAAFLLALWTAIDVLYLLVIRWRSRMLRAAAGVLFAVELAGMANELLDELDLPELGSGGIVGLGLMLGGMAAIIITVVGQRRDGRWSRGTQVAGWLSVGFYVLVSPLNILLGMIFSDGLAMPVMIDAVGLVSTVWIAATARELPAEGRPADLPPARRRMIRVAVAAVAVLLIIPLLHPEQTPHLTYTGWSMDCYDRPSFGDLKPEERDAAFLCRARSTDSGVPPMFPDSLSDQEILAYGRALCRTKDGDEQKAILTRAGSERPAWGADLWDLVYICPEIVGATHPELLRSTTETEAANTAYIAEQNAKCRDPWPRTKGVVQATANYFLFVDGDPGYLVHDPEDEAADEAAEQATDKMYDDSALIGVAGSAALIGHIDDVVDLCLTVKAFRTAPPPRTAGWDQVNEVPIVSRSGRLTVPEMGEGGDVGAGAPMPNLAIAGKGRYRLRVYVRIGDAGEEHLVVVFPGASRKRLKLKP
;
A
#
# COMPACT_ATOMS: atom_id res chain seq x y z
N MET A 1 91.87 -47.78 6.70
CA MET A 1 90.74 -46.90 7.04
C MET A 1 90.12 -46.43 5.75
N ALA A 2 89.00 -47.05 5.39
CA ALA A 2 88.41 -47.06 4.06
C ALA A 2 87.26 -46.06 3.95
N GLY A 3 87.15 -45.40 2.80
CA GLY A 3 85.93 -44.71 2.36
C GLY A 3 84.95 -45.66 1.69
N TRP A 4 83.66 -45.35 1.81
CA TRP A 4 82.47 -45.97 1.19
C TRP A 4 81.45 -44.80 1.08
N ASP A 5 81.03 -44.31 -0.09
CA ASP A 5 80.25 -44.88 -1.20
C ASP A 5 78.71 -44.86 -1.00
N ARG A 6 78.04 -44.52 -2.11
CA ARG A 6 76.64 -44.13 -2.32
C ARG A 6 75.68 -45.31 -2.14
N SER A 7 74.43 -45.02 -1.75
CA SER A 7 73.25 -45.65 -2.39
C SER A 7 71.90 -44.96 -2.07
N PHE A 8 71.32 -44.44 -3.14
CA PHE A 8 69.91 -44.42 -3.52
C PHE A 8 68.81 -44.56 -2.44
N ARG A 9 68.00 -43.50 -2.30
CA ARG A 9 66.55 -43.65 -2.07
C ARG A 9 65.76 -42.67 -2.93
N CYS A 10 65.24 -43.20 -4.03
CA CYS A 10 64.35 -42.53 -4.97
C CYS A 10 62.94 -42.50 -4.37
N VAL A 11 62.43 -41.34 -3.95
CA VAL A 11 61.03 -41.17 -3.57
C VAL A 11 60.29 -40.47 -4.71
N ARG A 12 59.35 -41.20 -5.31
CA ARG A 12 58.43 -40.74 -6.36
C ARG A 12 57.70 -39.47 -5.94
N ARG A 13 57.94 -38.38 -6.65
CA ARG A 13 57.03 -37.23 -6.76
C ARG A 13 55.80 -37.68 -7.56
N TYR A 14 54.70 -37.98 -6.89
CA TYR A 14 53.40 -38.03 -7.57
C TYR A 14 53.04 -36.61 -8.00
N GLY A 15 53.07 -36.37 -9.31
CA GLY A 15 52.53 -35.17 -9.91
C GLY A 15 51.03 -35.10 -9.66
N GLY A 16 50.63 -34.31 -8.65
CA GLY A 16 49.25 -33.92 -8.48
C GLY A 16 48.82 -33.12 -9.70
N ALA A 17 48.02 -33.73 -10.57
CA ALA A 17 47.31 -33.03 -11.63
C ALA A 17 46.48 -31.92 -10.98
N ALA A 18 46.97 -30.68 -11.07
CA ALA A 18 46.20 -29.52 -10.70
C ALA A 18 44.94 -29.52 -11.58
N LEU A 19 43.82 -29.94 -11.01
CA LEU A 19 42.48 -29.76 -11.54
C LEU A 19 42.31 -28.25 -11.76
N ARG A 20 42.68 -27.78 -12.96
CA ARG A 20 42.33 -26.46 -13.45
C ARG A 20 40.82 -26.44 -13.50
N SER A 21 40.20 -25.90 -12.46
CA SER A 21 38.80 -25.53 -12.43
C SER A 21 38.56 -24.65 -13.65
N ARG A 22 37.94 -25.21 -14.69
CA ARG A 22 37.56 -24.46 -15.87
C ARG A 22 36.66 -23.30 -15.38
N PRO A 23 36.92 -22.05 -15.81
CA PRO A 23 36.03 -20.95 -15.48
C PRO A 23 34.62 -21.31 -15.95
N VAL A 24 33.65 -21.15 -15.04
CA VAL A 24 32.28 -21.69 -15.19
C VAL A 24 31.51 -21.00 -16.33
N LEU A 25 31.95 -19.82 -16.79
CA LEU A 25 31.40 -19.13 -17.97
C LEU A 25 32.54 -18.39 -18.69
N SER A 26 32.59 -18.43 -20.02
CA SER A 26 33.61 -17.71 -20.80
C SER A 26 33.30 -16.21 -20.86
N ASP A 27 34.32 -15.36 -21.04
CA ASP A 27 34.13 -13.91 -21.24
C ASP A 27 33.18 -13.59 -22.41
N GLY A 28 33.11 -14.49 -23.40
CA GLY A 28 32.17 -14.40 -24.52
C GLY A 28 30.71 -14.45 -24.07
N PHE A 29 30.37 -15.30 -23.10
CA PHE A 29 29.01 -15.43 -22.59
C PHE A 29 28.53 -14.16 -21.88
N TRP A 30 29.37 -13.56 -21.01
CA TRP A 30 29.06 -12.28 -20.36
C TRP A 30 28.89 -11.14 -21.37
N ARG A 31 29.68 -11.16 -22.46
CA ARG A 31 29.55 -10.17 -23.53
C ARG A 31 28.20 -10.28 -24.24
N ILE A 32 27.72 -11.51 -24.51
CA ILE A 32 26.42 -11.76 -25.14
C ILE A 32 25.28 -11.27 -24.23
N ILE A 33 25.28 -11.67 -22.96
CA ILE A 33 24.26 -11.23 -21.99
C ILE A 33 24.21 -9.71 -21.91
N ARG A 34 25.37 -9.06 -21.77
CA ARG A 34 25.44 -7.60 -21.67
C ARG A 34 24.91 -6.90 -22.91
N ILE A 35 25.28 -7.36 -24.10
CA ILE A 35 24.77 -6.78 -25.36
C ILE A 35 23.27 -7.03 -25.49
N GLY A 36 22.80 -8.23 -25.15
CA GLY A 36 21.38 -8.59 -25.21
C GLY A 36 20.52 -7.72 -24.30
N LEU A 37 20.87 -7.60 -23.01
CA LEU A 37 20.09 -6.83 -22.03
C LEU A 37 20.13 -5.32 -22.31
N VAL A 38 21.28 -4.77 -22.66
CA VAL A 38 21.38 -3.34 -23.02
C VAL A 38 20.63 -3.07 -24.33
N GLY A 39 20.75 -3.96 -25.31
CA GLY A 39 19.99 -3.88 -26.56
C GLY A 39 18.48 -3.96 -26.33
N LEU A 40 18.03 -4.83 -25.41
CA LEU A 40 16.62 -4.97 -25.04
C LEU A 40 16.06 -3.67 -24.45
N VAL A 41 16.75 -3.07 -23.46
CA VAL A 41 16.31 -1.81 -22.83
C VAL A 41 16.24 -0.68 -23.86
N LEU A 42 17.25 -0.54 -24.72
CA LEU A 42 17.26 0.49 -25.77
C LEU A 42 16.18 0.24 -26.84
N ALA A 43 15.95 -1.02 -27.22
CA ALA A 43 14.90 -1.37 -28.16
C ALA A 43 13.50 -1.11 -27.58
N ALA A 44 13.28 -1.42 -26.30
CA ALA A 44 12.04 -1.13 -25.61
C ALA A 44 11.80 0.38 -25.48
N ALA A 45 12.85 1.18 -25.21
CA ALA A 45 12.74 2.64 -25.19
C ALA A 45 12.39 3.22 -26.57
N VAL A 46 13.00 2.72 -27.65
CA VAL A 46 12.63 3.10 -29.03
C VAL A 46 11.21 2.65 -29.38
N ALA A 47 10.81 1.45 -28.95
CA ALA A 47 9.44 0.98 -29.11
C ALA A 47 8.45 1.86 -28.35
N GLY A 48 8.79 2.35 -27.16
CA GLY A 48 8.00 3.34 -26.40
C GLY A 48 7.68 4.59 -27.21
N LEU A 49 8.68 5.12 -27.92
CA LEU A 49 8.50 6.30 -28.78
C LEU A 49 7.58 6.07 -30.00
N VAL A 50 7.41 4.81 -30.43
CA VAL A 50 6.68 4.47 -31.66
C VAL A 50 5.31 3.84 -31.38
N LEU A 51 5.24 2.96 -30.37
CA LEU A 51 4.10 2.12 -30.04
C LEU A 51 3.34 2.62 -28.80
N GLY A 52 3.86 3.62 -28.10
CA GLY A 52 3.22 4.28 -26.97
C GLY A 52 3.96 4.10 -25.64
N ASP A 53 3.62 5.00 -24.73
CA ASP A 53 4.20 5.20 -23.40
C ASP A 53 4.36 3.94 -22.54
N ALA A 54 3.45 2.98 -22.66
CA ALA A 54 3.50 1.74 -21.88
C ALA A 54 4.79 0.93 -22.12
N TRP A 55 5.35 0.95 -23.34
CA TRP A 55 6.63 0.26 -23.63
C TRP A 55 7.84 1.01 -23.08
N LEU A 56 7.73 2.34 -22.95
CA LEU A 56 8.75 3.16 -22.32
C LEU A 56 8.81 2.87 -20.80
N TRP A 57 7.65 2.70 -20.16
CA TRP A 57 7.54 2.25 -18.79
C TRP A 57 8.18 0.87 -18.58
N VAL A 58 7.83 -0.12 -19.41
CA VAL A 58 8.43 -1.47 -19.34
C VAL A 58 9.96 -1.42 -19.45
N ALA A 59 10.51 -0.57 -20.31
CA ALA A 59 11.96 -0.43 -20.50
C ALA A 59 12.66 0.04 -19.22
N VAL A 60 12.00 0.92 -18.46
CA VAL A 60 12.56 1.57 -17.28
C VAL A 60 12.24 0.81 -16.01
N GLU A 61 10.98 0.52 -15.74
CA GLU A 61 10.51 -0.09 -14.48
C GLU A 61 10.57 -1.62 -14.48
N TRP A 62 10.79 -2.24 -15.64
CA TRP A 62 10.87 -3.71 -15.78
C TRP A 62 9.59 -4.41 -15.31
N SER A 63 8.48 -3.68 -15.28
CA SER A 63 7.16 -4.14 -14.92
C SER A 63 6.28 -4.32 -16.16
N PRO A 64 5.27 -5.22 -16.13
CA PRO A 64 4.34 -5.40 -17.24
C PRO A 64 3.60 -4.10 -17.59
N PRO A 65 3.24 -3.90 -18.88
CA PRO A 65 2.51 -2.71 -19.33
C PRO A 65 1.20 -2.45 -18.56
N ALA A 66 0.56 -3.50 -18.05
CA ALA A 66 -0.69 -3.41 -17.29
C ALA A 66 -0.57 -2.55 -16.03
N PHE A 67 0.61 -2.49 -15.40
CA PHE A 67 0.85 -1.64 -14.24
C PHE A 67 0.87 -0.15 -14.61
N ALA A 68 1.34 0.21 -15.80
CA ALA A 68 1.32 1.61 -16.26
C ALA A 68 -0.12 2.15 -16.43
N GLY A 69 -1.07 1.27 -16.79
CA GLY A 69 -2.47 1.63 -16.98
C GLY A 69 -3.20 2.02 -15.68
N PHE A 70 -2.69 1.60 -14.52
CA PHE A 70 -3.18 2.06 -13.22
C PHE A 70 -2.77 3.51 -12.95
N TYR A 71 -1.55 3.88 -13.30
CA TYR A 71 -1.03 5.21 -12.98
C TYR A 71 -1.46 6.29 -13.97
N THR A 72 -1.73 5.94 -15.24
CA THR A 72 -2.14 6.95 -16.25
C THR A 72 -3.15 6.41 -17.26
N ARG A 73 -4.45 6.63 -16.99
CA ARG A 73 -5.52 6.36 -17.99
C ARG A 73 -5.42 7.25 -19.25
N GLY A 74 -4.68 8.36 -19.19
CA GLY A 74 -4.56 9.37 -20.26
C GLY A 74 -3.22 9.41 -21.01
N GLY A 75 -2.29 8.48 -20.73
CA GLY A 75 -0.90 8.56 -21.22
C GLY A 75 0.01 9.40 -20.31
N PHE A 76 1.32 9.40 -20.58
CA PHE A 76 2.29 10.17 -19.80
C PHE A 76 2.37 11.62 -20.29
N ASP A 77 2.58 12.54 -19.36
CA ASP A 77 2.91 13.93 -19.73
C ASP A 77 4.31 14.01 -20.36
N THR A 78 4.58 15.10 -21.07
CA THR A 78 5.86 15.28 -21.79
C THR A 78 7.07 15.17 -20.85
N TRP A 79 6.94 15.63 -19.61
CA TRP A 79 8.02 15.56 -18.62
C TRP A 79 8.30 14.13 -18.18
N THR A 80 7.27 13.32 -17.93
CA THR A 80 7.41 11.90 -17.58
C THR A 80 7.98 11.11 -18.74
N THR A 81 7.55 11.36 -19.98
CA THR A 81 8.16 10.72 -21.17
C THR A 81 9.65 11.06 -21.28
N VAL A 82 10.03 12.33 -21.09
CA VAL A 82 11.44 12.75 -21.10
C VAL A 82 12.22 12.09 -19.96
N ALA A 83 11.67 12.04 -18.75
CA ALA A 83 12.29 11.40 -17.59
C ALA A 83 12.52 9.90 -17.83
N LEU A 84 11.53 9.18 -18.36
CA LEU A 84 11.63 7.77 -18.71
C LEU A 84 12.70 7.52 -19.79
N LEU A 85 12.80 8.37 -20.82
CA LEU A 85 13.87 8.25 -21.84
C LEU A 85 15.26 8.42 -21.23
N VAL A 86 15.44 9.42 -20.36
CA VAL A 86 16.70 9.65 -19.64
C VAL A 86 17.01 8.46 -18.73
N ALA A 87 16.02 7.99 -17.97
CA ALA A 87 16.14 6.83 -17.09
C ALA A 87 16.52 5.57 -17.87
N ALA A 88 15.93 5.31 -19.04
CA ALA A 88 16.28 4.17 -19.88
C ALA A 88 17.75 4.21 -20.34
N LEU A 89 18.26 5.37 -20.74
CA LEU A 89 19.66 5.54 -21.14
C LEU A 89 20.61 5.35 -19.95
N VAL A 90 20.26 5.89 -18.78
CA VAL A 90 21.02 5.73 -17.54
C VAL A 90 21.05 4.25 -17.11
N LYS A 91 19.90 3.57 -17.12
CA LYS A 91 19.75 2.14 -16.81
C LYS A 91 20.56 1.28 -17.78
N ALA A 92 20.50 1.55 -19.08
CA ALA A 92 21.34 0.88 -20.09
C ALA A 92 22.85 1.05 -19.81
N ALA A 93 23.29 2.26 -19.45
CA ALA A 93 24.68 2.53 -19.09
C ALA A 93 25.10 1.79 -17.80
N PHE A 94 24.24 1.75 -16.78
CA PHE A 94 24.51 1.04 -15.54
C PHE A 94 24.52 -0.48 -15.71
N LEU A 95 23.59 -1.06 -16.48
CA LEU A 95 23.60 -2.47 -16.84
C LEU A 95 24.90 -2.85 -17.55
N TRP A 96 25.42 -1.98 -18.43
CA TRP A 96 26.71 -2.21 -19.06
C TRP A 96 27.87 -2.27 -18.05
N LEU A 97 27.81 -1.49 -16.97
CA LEU A 97 28.81 -1.49 -15.90
C LEU A 97 28.66 -2.68 -14.93
N ILE A 98 27.42 -3.06 -14.63
CA ILE A 98 27.06 -4.18 -13.75
C ILE A 98 27.47 -5.50 -14.38
N LEU A 99 27.12 -5.72 -15.65
CA LEU A 99 27.31 -6.99 -16.37
C LEU A 99 28.73 -7.17 -16.95
N ARG A 100 29.75 -6.50 -16.38
CA ARG A 100 31.14 -6.76 -16.77
C ARG A 100 31.63 -8.05 -16.15
N ALA A 101 32.39 -8.82 -16.92
CA ALA A 101 32.97 -10.08 -16.47
C ALA A 101 33.74 -9.93 -15.13
N PRO A 102 33.59 -10.90 -14.20
CA PRO A 102 34.37 -10.95 -12.97
C PRO A 102 35.87 -10.87 -13.24
N ALA A 103 36.65 -10.17 -12.41
CA ALA A 103 38.10 -10.17 -12.58
C ALA A 103 38.64 -11.60 -12.34
N PRO A 104 39.54 -12.10 -13.18
CA PRO A 104 40.17 -13.39 -12.95
C PRO A 104 41.12 -13.31 -11.75
N GLY A 105 41.19 -14.37 -10.97
CA GLY A 105 42.16 -14.50 -9.88
C GLY A 105 41.70 -15.48 -8.78
N PRO A 106 42.63 -15.93 -7.93
CA PRO A 106 42.30 -16.82 -6.83
C PRO A 106 41.40 -16.11 -5.81
N LEU A 107 40.46 -16.86 -5.25
CA LEU A 107 39.64 -16.44 -4.13
C LEU A 107 39.69 -17.53 -3.06
N ASP A 108 39.74 -17.13 -1.80
CA ASP A 108 39.47 -18.03 -0.70
C ASP A 108 37.97 -18.41 -0.64
N ARG A 109 37.62 -19.38 0.22
CA ARG A 109 36.24 -19.87 0.34
C ARG A 109 35.26 -18.76 0.73
N ARG A 110 35.68 -17.82 1.59
CA ARG A 110 34.84 -16.73 2.10
C ARG A 110 34.59 -15.67 1.05
N ALA A 111 35.62 -15.21 0.34
CA ALA A 111 35.46 -14.23 -0.75
C ALA A 111 34.69 -14.83 -1.94
N LYS A 112 34.79 -16.14 -2.18
CA LYS A 112 33.94 -16.83 -3.16
C LYS A 112 32.47 -16.85 -2.76
N ALA A 113 32.17 -17.07 -1.49
CA ALA A 113 30.80 -16.98 -0.97
C ALA A 113 30.27 -15.54 -1.08
N LEU A 114 31.03 -14.56 -0.62
CA LEU A 114 30.66 -13.14 -0.69
C LEU A 114 30.39 -12.71 -2.14
N ARG A 115 31.29 -13.05 -3.08
CA ARG A 115 31.08 -12.75 -4.50
C ARG A 115 29.75 -13.30 -5.01
N ARG A 116 29.38 -14.54 -4.64
CA ARG A 116 28.14 -15.17 -5.10
C ARG A 116 26.92 -14.46 -4.52
N LEU A 117 26.93 -14.15 -3.23
CA LEU A 117 25.81 -13.44 -2.59
C LEU A 117 25.65 -12.02 -3.11
N LEU A 118 26.75 -11.30 -3.37
CA LEU A 118 26.66 -9.97 -4.00
C LEU A 118 26.08 -10.04 -5.42
N TYR A 119 26.41 -11.05 -6.22
CA TYR A 119 25.76 -11.25 -7.51
C TYR A 119 24.31 -11.72 -7.39
N LEU A 120 23.95 -12.45 -6.33
CA LEU A 120 22.57 -12.79 -6.02
C LEU A 120 21.76 -11.54 -5.66
N ALA A 121 22.30 -10.63 -4.84
CA ALA A 121 21.69 -9.34 -4.55
C ALA A 121 21.52 -8.49 -5.82
N VAL A 122 22.53 -8.45 -6.70
CA VAL A 122 22.41 -7.79 -8.01
C VAL A 122 21.32 -8.44 -8.88
N ALA A 123 21.25 -9.76 -8.91
CA ALA A 123 20.22 -10.47 -9.68
C ALA A 123 18.83 -10.24 -9.10
N TYR A 124 18.71 -10.15 -7.78
CA TYR A 124 17.48 -9.80 -7.09
C TYR A 124 16.99 -8.42 -7.50
N ILE A 125 17.82 -7.39 -7.33
CA ILE A 125 17.48 -5.99 -7.67
C ILE A 125 17.10 -5.85 -9.15
N LEU A 126 17.77 -6.58 -10.05
CA LEU A 126 17.50 -6.44 -11.49
C LEU A 126 16.31 -7.27 -11.97
N VAL A 127 16.11 -8.49 -11.47
CA VAL A 127 15.20 -9.45 -12.11
C VAL A 127 14.38 -10.25 -11.11
N LEU A 128 14.98 -10.74 -10.02
CA LEU A 128 14.25 -11.69 -9.15
C LEU A 128 13.21 -11.01 -8.25
N TRP A 129 13.25 -9.69 -8.09
CA TRP A 129 12.21 -8.96 -7.36
C TRP A 129 10.82 -9.23 -7.95
N PHE A 130 10.68 -9.29 -9.27
CA PHE A 130 9.38 -9.50 -9.93
C PHE A 130 8.72 -10.85 -9.60
N PRO A 131 9.38 -12.02 -9.78
CA PRO A 131 8.78 -13.29 -9.38
C PRO A 131 8.68 -13.47 -7.87
N ILE A 132 9.49 -12.77 -7.07
CA ILE A 132 9.40 -12.82 -5.60
C ILE A 132 8.21 -11.99 -5.10
N ALA A 133 7.88 -10.88 -5.76
CA ALA A 133 6.67 -10.09 -5.49
C ALA A 133 5.35 -10.85 -5.79
N LEU A 134 5.43 -12.08 -6.35
CA LEU A 134 4.29 -12.99 -6.47
C LEU A 134 4.13 -13.91 -5.25
N LEU A 135 5.10 -13.90 -4.34
CA LEU A 135 5.06 -14.58 -3.06
C LEU A 135 4.50 -13.61 -2.01
N PRO A 136 4.03 -14.11 -0.84
CA PRO A 136 3.68 -13.23 0.27
C PRO A 136 4.84 -12.32 0.66
N ASP A 137 4.58 -11.06 0.96
CA ASP A 137 5.58 -10.03 1.23
C ASP A 137 6.54 -10.41 2.38
N ALA A 138 6.02 -11.08 3.41
CA ALA A 138 6.84 -11.67 4.48
C ALA A 138 7.93 -12.63 3.99
N VAL A 139 7.71 -13.36 2.89
CA VAL A 139 8.72 -14.26 2.30
C VAL A 139 9.85 -13.45 1.65
N ASP A 140 9.53 -12.34 1.00
CA ASP A 140 10.51 -11.44 0.40
C ASP A 140 11.35 -10.76 1.48
N ALA A 141 10.68 -10.17 2.49
CA ALA A 141 11.33 -9.54 3.63
C ALA A 141 12.27 -10.53 4.36
N ALA A 142 11.83 -11.76 4.60
CA ALA A 142 12.66 -12.80 5.22
C ALA A 142 13.86 -13.20 4.35
N PHE A 143 13.65 -13.30 3.02
CA PHE A 143 14.73 -13.61 2.08
C PHE A 143 15.79 -12.51 2.06
N LEU A 144 15.37 -11.24 1.98
CA LEU A 144 16.25 -10.07 2.00
C LEU A 144 17.04 -9.99 3.31
N LEU A 145 16.36 -10.13 4.45
CA LEU A 145 16.99 -10.15 5.77
C LEU A 145 18.07 -11.24 5.86
N ALA A 146 17.77 -12.46 5.41
CA ALA A 146 18.72 -13.57 5.40
C ALA A 146 19.91 -13.32 4.46
N LEU A 147 19.65 -12.76 3.27
CA LEU A 147 20.66 -12.45 2.26
C LEU A 147 21.64 -11.39 2.78
N TRP A 148 21.14 -10.27 3.29
CA TRP A 148 21.95 -9.17 3.79
C TRP A 148 22.72 -9.55 5.06
N THR A 149 22.10 -10.29 5.98
CA THR A 149 22.80 -10.84 7.16
C THR A 149 24.03 -11.64 6.74
N ALA A 150 23.91 -12.51 5.73
CA ALA A 150 25.01 -13.31 5.25
C ALA A 150 26.10 -12.46 4.55
N ILE A 151 25.70 -11.42 3.81
CA ILE A 151 26.62 -10.47 3.16
C ILE A 151 27.42 -9.70 4.21
N ASP A 152 26.80 -9.16 5.25
CA ASP A 152 27.43 -8.33 6.27
C ASP A 152 28.43 -9.10 7.12
N VAL A 153 28.05 -10.31 7.54
CA VAL A 153 28.96 -11.22 8.23
C VAL A 153 30.19 -11.51 7.37
N LEU A 154 29.99 -11.73 6.06
CA LEU A 154 31.10 -11.97 5.15
C LEU A 154 31.91 -10.69 4.87
N TYR A 155 31.32 -9.50 4.84
CA TYR A 155 32.08 -8.26 4.76
C TYR A 155 33.00 -8.08 5.97
N LEU A 156 32.51 -8.34 7.18
CA LEU A 156 33.32 -8.31 8.40
C LEU A 156 34.49 -9.31 8.37
N LEU A 157 34.31 -10.44 7.68
CA LEU A 157 35.31 -11.50 7.58
C LEU A 157 36.30 -11.34 6.42
N VAL A 158 35.87 -10.77 5.28
CA VAL A 158 36.65 -10.70 4.04
C VAL A 158 37.42 -9.37 3.93
N ILE A 159 36.84 -8.26 4.38
CA ILE A 159 37.52 -6.97 4.38
C ILE A 159 38.60 -6.99 5.47
N ARG A 160 39.83 -6.58 5.11
CA ARG A 160 40.97 -6.46 6.02
C ARG A 160 40.85 -5.18 6.83
N TRP A 161 40.05 -5.23 7.89
CA TRP A 161 39.91 -4.13 8.85
C TRP A 161 41.23 -3.87 9.58
N ARG A 162 41.87 -2.72 9.30
CA ARG A 162 43.17 -2.36 9.88
C ARG A 162 43.14 -2.15 11.40
N SER A 163 41.98 -1.85 11.99
CA SER A 163 41.79 -1.73 13.43
C SER A 163 40.59 -2.55 13.92
N ARG A 164 40.69 -3.08 15.15
CA ARG A 164 39.58 -3.80 15.80
C ARG A 164 38.39 -2.89 16.04
N MET A 165 38.64 -1.62 16.36
CA MET A 165 37.59 -0.61 16.55
C MET A 165 36.78 -0.37 15.28
N LEU A 166 37.42 -0.28 14.11
CA LEU A 166 36.71 -0.08 12.85
C LEU A 166 35.84 -1.28 12.49
N ARG A 167 36.32 -2.49 12.77
CA ARG A 167 35.55 -3.72 12.59
C ARG A 167 34.35 -3.79 13.55
N ALA A 168 34.54 -3.41 14.81
CA ALA A 168 33.46 -3.36 15.79
C ALA A 168 32.40 -2.33 15.40
N ALA A 169 32.82 -1.13 14.98
CA ALA A 169 31.92 -0.09 14.48
C ALA A 169 31.13 -0.58 13.26
N ALA A 170 31.78 -1.25 12.29
CA ALA A 170 31.09 -1.85 11.17
C ALA A 170 30.05 -2.90 11.61
N GLY A 171 30.39 -3.75 12.58
CA GLY A 171 29.46 -4.74 13.12
C GLY A 171 28.23 -4.13 13.80
N VAL A 172 28.40 -3.02 14.52
CA VAL A 172 27.28 -2.28 15.12
C VAL A 172 26.39 -1.67 14.03
N LEU A 173 26.97 -1.04 13.02
CA LEU A 173 26.21 -0.41 11.94
C LEU A 173 25.43 -1.43 11.10
N PHE A 174 26.03 -2.59 10.78
CA PHE A 174 25.31 -3.68 10.13
C PHE A 174 24.18 -4.23 11.01
N ALA A 175 24.38 -4.33 12.33
CA ALA A 175 23.30 -4.76 13.22
C ALA A 175 22.12 -3.78 13.23
N VAL A 176 22.37 -2.47 13.15
CA VAL A 176 21.30 -1.45 13.04
C VAL A 176 20.56 -1.56 11.71
N GLU A 177 21.28 -1.75 10.60
CA GLU A 177 20.67 -1.99 9.28
C GLU A 177 19.77 -3.23 9.28
N LEU A 178 20.27 -4.35 9.81
CA LEU A 178 19.50 -5.60 9.91
C LEU A 178 18.32 -5.49 10.88
N ALA A 179 18.41 -4.68 11.93
CA ALA A 179 17.27 -4.41 12.81
C ALA A 179 16.14 -3.69 12.06
N GLY A 180 16.47 -2.83 11.08
CA GLY A 180 15.47 -2.20 10.23
C GLY A 180 14.79 -3.20 9.30
N MET A 181 15.56 -4.05 8.63
CA MET A 181 15.00 -5.13 7.80
C MET A 181 14.19 -6.14 8.62
N ALA A 182 14.56 -6.36 9.89
CA ALA A 182 13.77 -7.21 10.79
C ALA A 182 12.48 -6.54 11.25
N ASN A 183 12.45 -5.21 11.40
CA ASN A 183 11.22 -4.48 11.68
C ASN A 183 10.21 -4.63 10.54
N GLU A 184 10.68 -4.48 9.29
CA GLU A 184 9.85 -4.71 8.10
C GLU A 184 9.23 -6.11 8.10
N LEU A 185 10.03 -7.13 8.42
CA LEU A 185 9.52 -8.50 8.50
C LEU A 185 8.51 -8.70 9.64
N LEU A 186 8.62 -7.96 10.75
CA LEU A 186 7.64 -8.04 11.84
C LEU A 186 6.32 -7.40 11.42
N ASP A 187 6.38 -6.27 10.73
CA ASP A 187 5.21 -5.59 10.16
C ASP A 187 4.45 -6.51 9.19
N GLU A 188 5.16 -7.11 8.23
CA GLU A 188 4.59 -8.07 7.26
C GLU A 188 4.04 -9.37 7.88
N LEU A 189 4.32 -9.63 9.16
CA LEU A 189 3.80 -10.78 9.91
C LEU A 189 2.71 -10.39 10.91
N ASP A 190 2.24 -9.13 10.89
CA ASP A 190 1.30 -8.56 11.86
C ASP A 190 1.79 -8.74 13.32
N LEU A 191 3.10 -8.65 13.54
CA LEU A 191 3.73 -8.78 14.86
C LEU A 191 4.08 -7.40 15.44
N PRO A 192 4.17 -7.27 16.78
CA PRO A 192 4.54 -6.00 17.40
C PRO A 192 5.87 -5.45 16.86
N GLU A 193 5.80 -4.32 16.16
CA GLU A 193 6.95 -3.61 15.62
C GLU A 193 7.90 -3.10 16.71
N LEU A 194 9.16 -2.85 16.35
CA LEU A 194 10.14 -2.21 17.22
C LEU A 194 9.86 -0.70 17.44
N GLY A 195 8.84 -0.15 16.76
CA GLY A 195 8.21 1.14 17.03
C GLY A 195 7.82 1.87 15.75
N SER A 196 6.53 2.17 15.57
CA SER A 196 5.94 2.82 14.39
C SER A 196 6.19 4.34 14.27
N GLY A 197 7.17 4.87 15.01
CA GLY A 197 7.47 6.30 15.02
C GLY A 197 8.37 6.70 13.85
N GLY A 198 8.07 7.81 13.16
CA GLY A 198 8.91 8.35 12.09
C GLY A 198 10.40 8.59 12.48
N ILE A 199 10.68 8.74 13.78
CA ILE A 199 12.05 8.79 14.33
C ILE A 199 12.79 7.46 14.17
N VAL A 200 12.11 6.33 14.39
CA VAL A 200 12.67 4.98 14.25
C VAL A 200 12.99 4.73 12.78
N GLY A 201 12.05 5.00 11.87
CA GLY A 201 12.27 4.90 10.42
C GLY A 201 13.47 5.73 9.94
N LEU A 202 13.56 6.99 10.37
CA LEU A 202 14.72 7.85 10.06
C LEU A 202 16.02 7.26 10.61
N GLY A 203 16.01 6.76 11.85
CA GLY A 203 17.17 6.13 12.48
C GLY A 203 17.67 4.90 11.71
N LEU A 204 16.75 4.04 11.24
CA LEU A 204 17.06 2.86 10.43
C LEU A 204 17.63 3.24 9.07
N MET A 205 17.05 4.23 8.40
CA MET A 205 17.55 4.76 7.13
C MET A 205 18.97 5.33 7.26
N LEU A 206 19.21 6.12 8.31
CA LEU A 206 20.55 6.63 8.65
C LEU A 206 21.53 5.48 8.96
N GLY A 207 21.05 4.41 9.58
CA GLY A 207 21.79 3.18 9.84
C GLY A 207 22.31 2.52 8.56
N GLY A 208 21.45 2.30 7.58
CA GLY A 208 21.83 1.76 6.27
C GLY A 208 22.86 2.63 5.54
N MET A 209 22.70 3.95 5.57
CA MET A 209 23.71 4.87 5.01
C MET A 209 25.06 4.76 5.73
N ALA A 210 25.05 4.69 7.05
CA ALA A 210 26.26 4.52 7.84
C ALA A 210 26.96 3.18 7.54
N ALA A 211 26.20 2.11 7.30
CA ALA A 211 26.70 0.80 6.88
C ALA A 211 27.39 0.84 5.49
N ILE A 212 26.84 1.58 4.52
CA ILE A 212 27.50 1.79 3.23
C ILE A 212 28.80 2.59 3.42
N ILE A 213 28.76 3.69 4.19
CA ILE A 213 29.94 4.54 4.45
C ILE A 213 31.08 3.72 5.07
N ILE A 214 30.79 2.95 6.13
CA ILE A 214 31.82 2.17 6.83
C ILE A 214 32.38 1.06 5.93
N THR A 215 31.55 0.48 5.06
CA THR A 215 31.97 -0.53 4.07
C THR A 215 32.92 0.09 3.04
N VAL A 216 32.59 1.25 2.46
CA VAL A 216 33.46 1.95 1.51
C VAL A 216 34.78 2.37 2.15
N VAL A 217 34.75 2.84 3.41
CA VAL A 217 35.96 3.14 4.19
C VAL A 217 36.80 1.88 4.41
N GLY A 218 36.17 0.77 4.76
CA GLY A 218 36.81 -0.55 4.88
C GLY A 218 37.48 -0.98 3.58
N GLN A 219 36.75 -0.92 2.46
CA GLN A 219 37.26 -1.23 1.12
C GLN A 219 38.46 -0.35 0.73
N ARG A 220 38.40 0.95 1.04
CA ARG A 220 39.49 1.89 0.80
C ARG A 220 40.74 1.56 1.60
N ARG A 221 40.58 1.13 2.86
CA ARG A 221 41.69 0.78 3.75
C ARG A 221 42.32 -0.57 3.41
N ASP A 222 41.53 -1.51 2.93
CA ASP A 222 42.00 -2.80 2.43
C ASP A 222 42.84 -2.63 1.15
N GLY A 223 42.40 -1.75 0.24
CA GLY A 223 43.17 -1.35 -0.94
C GLY A 223 43.03 -2.26 -2.16
N ARG A 224 42.29 -3.37 -2.04
CA ARG A 224 41.95 -4.27 -3.17
C ARG A 224 41.00 -3.65 -4.19
N TRP A 225 40.09 -2.79 -3.73
CA TRP A 225 39.06 -2.20 -4.58
C TRP A 225 39.56 -0.95 -5.29
N SER A 226 39.20 -0.85 -6.58
CA SER A 226 39.53 0.28 -7.42
C SER A 226 38.87 1.57 -6.93
N ARG A 227 39.43 2.71 -7.32
CA ARG A 227 38.80 4.00 -7.07
C ARG A 227 37.43 4.12 -7.75
N GLY A 228 37.21 3.43 -8.86
CA GLY A 228 35.90 3.41 -9.53
C GLY A 228 34.83 2.79 -8.63
N THR A 229 35.14 1.64 -8.02
CA THR A 229 34.26 0.98 -7.04
C THR A 229 34.00 1.88 -5.83
N GLN A 230 35.05 2.50 -5.29
CA GLN A 230 34.91 3.43 -4.16
C GLN A 230 34.05 4.65 -4.51
N VAL A 231 34.22 5.23 -5.71
CA VAL A 231 33.40 6.34 -6.20
C VAL A 231 31.95 5.92 -6.36
N ALA A 232 31.67 4.73 -6.92
CA ALA A 232 30.31 4.21 -7.00
C ALA A 232 29.67 4.05 -5.61
N GLY A 233 30.43 3.55 -4.63
CA GLY A 233 29.96 3.46 -3.24
C GLY A 233 29.65 4.82 -2.62
N TRP A 234 30.51 5.82 -2.79
CA TRP A 234 30.23 7.18 -2.32
C TRP A 234 29.07 7.85 -3.05
N LEU A 235 28.90 7.60 -4.35
CA LEU A 235 27.73 8.08 -5.10
C LEU A 235 26.44 7.43 -4.61
N SER A 236 26.49 6.16 -4.21
CA SER A 236 25.35 5.49 -3.58
C SER A 236 24.95 6.17 -2.27
N VAL A 237 25.91 6.56 -1.42
CA VAL A 237 25.62 7.34 -0.20
C VAL A 237 25.02 8.70 -0.56
N GLY A 238 25.61 9.40 -1.53
CA GLY A 238 25.11 10.70 -1.99
C GLY A 238 23.67 10.64 -2.50
N PHE A 239 23.30 9.54 -3.17
CA PHE A 239 21.92 9.28 -3.56
C PHE A 239 21.00 9.22 -2.33
N TYR A 240 21.27 8.37 -1.34
CA TYR A 240 20.42 8.30 -0.14
C TYR A 240 20.38 9.63 0.64
N VAL A 241 21.50 10.34 0.75
CA VAL A 241 21.56 11.63 1.46
C VAL A 241 20.79 12.73 0.72
N LEU A 242 20.80 12.74 -0.61
CA LEU A 242 20.12 13.76 -1.41
C LEU A 242 18.65 13.40 -1.63
N VAL A 243 18.39 12.17 -2.04
CA VAL A 243 17.07 11.71 -2.48
C VAL A 243 16.16 11.45 -1.32
N SER A 244 16.62 10.93 -0.18
CA SER A 244 15.69 10.64 0.91
C SER A 244 15.09 11.90 1.55
N PRO A 245 15.85 12.96 1.91
CA PRO A 245 15.25 14.21 2.38
C PRO A 245 14.42 14.88 1.29
N LEU A 246 14.87 14.79 0.03
CA LEU A 246 14.13 15.35 -1.10
C LEU A 246 12.83 14.58 -1.37
N ASN A 247 12.77 13.27 -1.15
CA ASN A 247 11.55 12.48 -1.31
C ASN A 247 10.56 12.78 -0.17
N ILE A 248 11.05 12.95 1.06
CA ILE A 248 10.22 13.39 2.20
C ILE A 248 9.70 14.82 1.96
N LEU A 249 10.55 15.72 1.49
CA LEU A 249 10.21 17.14 1.32
C LEU A 249 9.44 17.42 0.02
N LEU A 250 9.68 16.68 -1.06
CA LEU A 250 8.96 16.82 -2.33
C LEU A 250 7.74 15.91 -2.43
N GLY A 251 7.68 14.77 -1.74
CA GLY A 251 6.45 14.00 -1.58
C GLY A 251 5.35 14.84 -0.92
N MET A 252 5.74 15.88 -0.19
CA MET A 252 4.87 16.91 0.38
C MET A 252 4.44 18.00 -0.63
N ILE A 253 5.10 18.15 -1.79
CA ILE A 253 4.95 19.31 -2.71
C ILE A 253 4.53 18.91 -4.14
N PHE A 254 4.97 17.74 -4.64
CA PHE A 254 4.75 17.29 -6.01
C PHE A 254 4.07 15.91 -6.02
N SER A 255 2.80 15.87 -5.62
CA SER A 255 2.00 14.65 -5.45
C SER A 255 1.74 13.87 -6.75
N ASP A 256 1.68 14.52 -7.92
CA ASP A 256 1.02 13.89 -9.08
C ASP A 256 1.98 13.47 -10.22
N GLY A 257 3.30 13.63 -10.04
CA GLY A 257 4.28 13.41 -11.11
C GLY A 257 5.09 12.11 -10.98
N LEU A 258 4.87 11.15 -11.90
CA LEU A 258 5.66 9.90 -11.98
C LEU A 258 7.14 10.12 -12.36
N ALA A 259 7.49 11.29 -12.89
CA ALA A 259 8.84 11.61 -13.33
C ALA A 259 9.89 11.46 -12.22
N MET A 260 9.55 11.83 -10.98
CA MET A 260 10.50 11.74 -9.87
C MET A 260 10.72 10.30 -9.39
N PRO A 261 9.69 9.49 -9.08
CA PRO A 261 9.85 8.07 -8.76
C PRO A 261 10.70 7.31 -9.79
N VAL A 262 10.44 7.54 -11.09
CA VAL A 262 11.19 6.95 -12.20
C VAL A 262 12.68 7.31 -12.15
N MET A 263 13.00 8.57 -11.86
CA MET A 263 14.39 9.02 -11.73
C MET A 263 15.04 8.47 -10.46
N ILE A 264 14.28 8.32 -9.36
CA ILE A 264 14.75 7.68 -8.13
C ILE A 264 15.14 6.23 -8.41
N ASP A 265 14.30 5.43 -9.09
CA ASP A 265 14.65 4.03 -9.44
C ASP A 265 15.92 3.96 -10.28
N ALA A 266 15.98 4.78 -11.34
CA ALA A 266 17.12 4.80 -12.25
C ALA A 266 18.44 5.15 -11.55
N VAL A 267 18.40 6.09 -10.60
CA VAL A 267 19.59 6.47 -9.81
C VAL A 267 19.86 5.48 -8.68
N GLY A 268 18.84 4.78 -8.17
CA GLY A 268 18.98 3.69 -7.19
C GLY A 268 19.93 2.59 -7.65
N LEU A 269 20.01 2.35 -8.97
CA LEU A 269 20.96 1.41 -9.59
C LEU A 269 22.45 1.75 -9.37
N VAL A 270 22.79 2.96 -8.92
CA VAL A 270 24.16 3.31 -8.51
C VAL A 270 24.64 2.38 -7.39
N SER A 271 23.76 2.04 -6.45
CA SER A 271 24.05 1.07 -5.39
C SER A 271 24.36 -0.31 -5.99
N THR A 272 23.58 -0.76 -6.97
CA THR A 272 23.76 -2.03 -7.68
C THR A 272 25.07 -2.07 -8.46
N VAL A 273 25.46 -0.95 -9.10
CA VAL A 273 26.77 -0.80 -9.76
C VAL A 273 27.90 -0.98 -8.75
N TRP A 274 27.78 -0.39 -7.56
CA TRP A 274 28.77 -0.55 -6.49
C TRP A 274 28.85 -2.00 -5.98
N ILE A 275 27.72 -2.66 -5.74
CA ILE A 275 27.65 -4.07 -5.31
C ILE A 275 28.31 -4.98 -6.36
N ALA A 276 27.96 -4.81 -7.64
CA ALA A 276 28.53 -5.59 -8.74
C ALA A 276 30.04 -5.34 -8.91
N ALA A 277 30.49 -4.09 -8.81
CA ALA A 277 31.90 -3.73 -8.89
C ALA A 277 32.69 -4.31 -7.70
N THR A 278 32.12 -4.28 -6.51
CA THR A 278 32.68 -4.92 -5.30
C THR A 278 32.85 -6.42 -5.51
N ALA A 279 31.83 -7.10 -6.03
CA ALA A 279 31.87 -8.54 -6.31
C ALA A 279 32.94 -8.90 -7.36
N ARG A 280 33.04 -8.09 -8.42
CA ARG A 280 33.99 -8.26 -9.52
C ARG A 280 35.44 -8.11 -9.08
N GLU A 281 35.75 -7.15 -8.23
CA GLU A 281 37.12 -6.77 -7.85
C GLU A 281 37.67 -7.52 -6.63
N LEU A 282 36.88 -8.42 -6.04
CA LEU A 282 37.31 -9.28 -4.94
C LEU A 282 38.67 -10.00 -5.12
N PRO A 283 39.15 -10.48 -6.29
CA PRO A 283 40.37 -11.29 -6.34
C PRO A 283 41.66 -10.45 -6.47
N ALA A 284 41.59 -9.12 -6.42
CA ALA A 284 42.70 -8.22 -6.70
C ALA A 284 43.74 -8.14 -5.56
N GLU A 285 44.35 -9.26 -5.18
CA GLU A 285 45.58 -9.23 -4.39
C GLU A 285 46.77 -8.93 -5.33
N GLY A 286 47.53 -7.88 -5.03
CA GLY A 286 48.81 -7.59 -5.72
C GLY A 286 48.73 -6.73 -6.99
N ARG A 287 47.63 -6.02 -7.26
CA ARG A 287 47.61 -5.02 -8.35
C ARG A 287 48.32 -3.74 -7.87
N PRO A 288 49.49 -3.35 -8.42
CA PRO A 288 50.11 -2.07 -8.10
C PRO A 288 49.14 -0.94 -8.47
N ALA A 289 48.95 -0.02 -7.54
CA ALA A 289 48.00 1.08 -7.68
C ALA A 289 48.52 2.11 -8.68
N ASP A 290 48.28 1.91 -9.99
CA ASP A 290 48.67 2.92 -10.98
C ASP A 290 47.65 3.18 -12.11
N LEU A 291 47.46 4.49 -12.36
CA LEU A 291 47.42 5.17 -13.68
C LEU A 291 47.29 6.73 -13.47
N PRO A 292 47.80 7.55 -14.42
CA PRO A 292 48.25 8.94 -14.22
C PRO A 292 47.14 10.00 -14.10
N PRO A 293 47.46 11.20 -13.57
CA PRO A 293 46.49 12.22 -13.17
C PRO A 293 45.70 12.91 -14.30
N ALA A 294 46.07 12.76 -15.57
CA ALA A 294 45.48 13.55 -16.66
C ALA A 294 44.02 13.19 -17.01
N ARG A 295 43.64 11.90 -16.96
CA ARG A 295 42.22 11.48 -17.15
C ARG A 295 41.33 11.79 -15.93
N ARG A 296 41.88 12.32 -14.83
CA ARG A 296 41.17 12.58 -13.56
C ARG A 296 40.34 13.87 -13.54
N ARG A 297 40.63 14.86 -14.40
CA ARG A 297 39.88 16.14 -14.42
C ARG A 297 38.55 16.02 -15.14
N MET A 298 38.47 15.33 -16.28
CA MET A 298 37.21 15.22 -17.04
C MET A 298 36.11 14.45 -16.30
N ILE A 299 36.46 13.36 -15.60
CA ILE A 299 35.47 12.54 -14.87
C ILE A 299 34.92 13.30 -13.64
N ARG A 300 35.75 14.11 -12.97
CA ARG A 300 35.30 14.94 -11.83
C ARG A 300 34.38 16.08 -12.27
N VAL A 301 34.65 16.69 -13.42
CA VAL A 301 33.81 17.78 -13.96
C VAL A 301 32.48 17.25 -14.46
N ALA A 302 32.44 16.07 -15.11
CA ALA A 302 31.18 15.45 -15.53
C ALA A 302 30.28 15.03 -14.35
N VAL A 303 30.86 14.47 -13.29
CA VAL A 303 30.10 14.06 -12.09
C VAL A 303 29.63 15.26 -11.27
N ALA A 304 30.46 16.30 -11.13
CA ALA A 304 30.04 17.54 -10.47
C ALA A 304 28.97 18.29 -11.29
N ALA A 305 29.05 18.28 -12.62
CA ALA A 305 28.05 18.89 -13.48
C ALA A 305 26.69 18.21 -13.34
N VAL A 306 26.63 16.87 -13.34
CA VAL A 306 25.37 16.13 -13.19
C VAL A 306 24.76 16.29 -11.78
N ALA A 307 25.61 16.30 -10.74
CA ALA A 307 25.12 16.49 -9.36
C ALA A 307 24.66 17.93 -9.07
N VAL A 308 25.27 18.94 -9.71
CA VAL A 308 24.95 20.37 -9.48
C VAL A 308 23.85 20.88 -10.41
N LEU A 309 23.75 20.40 -11.65
CA LEU A 309 22.67 20.79 -12.59
C LEU A 309 21.28 20.35 -12.12
N LEU A 310 21.17 19.31 -11.30
CA LEU A 310 19.91 18.87 -10.70
C LEU A 310 19.47 19.77 -9.52
N ILE A 311 20.39 20.54 -8.90
CA ILE A 311 20.09 21.36 -7.71
C ILE A 311 19.63 22.78 -8.09
N ILE A 312 20.12 23.32 -9.21
CA ILE A 312 19.87 24.72 -9.61
C ILE A 312 18.40 25.04 -9.93
N PRO A 313 17.56 24.16 -10.53
CA PRO A 313 16.14 24.47 -10.73
C PRO A 313 15.28 24.31 -9.45
N LEU A 314 15.82 23.74 -8.37
CA LEU A 314 15.10 23.50 -7.11
C LEU A 314 15.24 24.64 -6.08
N LEU A 315 16.13 25.61 -6.31
CA LEU A 315 16.23 26.82 -5.50
C LEU A 315 15.16 27.82 -5.94
N HIS A 316 13.89 27.54 -5.60
CA HIS A 316 12.83 28.55 -5.67
C HIS A 316 13.06 29.62 -4.58
N PRO A 317 12.71 30.90 -4.85
CA PRO A 317 12.87 31.98 -3.88
C PRO A 317 12.02 31.70 -2.62
N GLU A 318 12.62 31.92 -1.45
CA GLU A 318 12.04 31.80 -0.10
C GLU A 318 10.83 32.73 0.11
N GLN A 319 9.69 32.38 -0.47
CA GLN A 319 8.37 32.91 -0.10
C GLN A 319 7.34 31.78 0.02
N THR A 320 7.76 30.63 0.56
CA THR A 320 6.81 29.55 0.85
C THR A 320 5.94 29.97 2.03
N PRO A 321 4.60 29.97 1.90
CA PRO A 321 3.70 30.21 3.02
C PRO A 321 3.99 29.22 4.15
N HIS A 322 3.87 29.67 5.40
CA HIS A 322 3.94 28.77 6.55
C HIS A 322 2.73 27.83 6.52
N LEU A 323 2.98 26.57 6.19
CA LEU A 323 2.02 25.47 6.26
C LEU A 323 2.33 24.67 7.52
N THR A 324 1.46 24.75 8.53
CA THR A 324 1.62 23.93 9.75
C THR A 324 1.11 22.50 9.52
N TYR A 325 0.16 22.34 8.59
CA TYR A 325 -0.50 21.08 8.25
C TYR A 325 -0.47 20.86 6.74
N THR A 326 -0.33 19.62 6.31
CA THR A 326 -0.47 19.27 4.88
C THR A 326 -1.59 18.25 4.78
N GLY A 327 -2.25 18.12 3.62
CA GLY A 327 -3.33 17.14 3.44
C GLY A 327 -2.93 15.70 3.80
N TRP A 328 -1.63 15.43 3.90
CA TRP A 328 -1.01 14.13 4.18
C TRP A 328 -0.40 13.99 5.59
N SER A 329 -0.52 15.00 6.47
CA SER A 329 -0.02 14.81 7.84
C SER A 329 -0.84 13.71 8.52
N MET A 330 -0.15 12.68 9.02
CA MET A 330 -0.79 11.51 9.65
C MET A 330 -1.74 11.89 10.80
N ASP A 331 -1.50 13.03 11.44
CA ASP A 331 -2.35 13.56 12.51
C ASP A 331 -3.74 14.05 12.02
N CYS A 332 -3.98 14.13 10.71
CA CYS A 332 -5.27 14.57 10.14
C CYS A 332 -6.27 13.43 9.88
N TYR A 333 -5.89 12.16 10.05
CA TYR A 333 -6.77 11.02 9.82
C TYR A 333 -7.78 10.80 10.95
N ASP A 334 -7.37 11.09 12.18
CA ASP A 334 -8.29 11.10 13.31
C ASP A 334 -9.23 12.30 13.13
N ARG A 335 -10.51 12.02 12.91
CA ARG A 335 -11.58 13.02 12.72
C ARG A 335 -12.36 13.17 14.04
N PRO A 336 -11.79 13.79 15.08
CA PRO A 336 -12.44 13.89 16.37
C PRO A 336 -13.75 14.69 16.27
N SER A 337 -14.76 14.24 17.01
CA SER A 337 -16.00 14.99 17.18
C SER A 337 -15.69 16.36 17.80
N PHE A 338 -16.42 17.39 17.40
CA PHE A 338 -16.20 18.75 17.89
C PHE A 338 -16.20 18.84 19.42
N GLY A 339 -17.12 18.14 20.09
CA GLY A 339 -17.26 18.21 21.55
C GLY A 339 -16.06 17.65 22.33
N ASP A 340 -15.20 16.86 21.67
CA ASP A 340 -13.98 16.29 22.29
C ASP A 340 -12.77 17.21 22.15
N LEU A 341 -12.84 18.21 21.25
CA LEU A 341 -11.74 19.13 20.97
C LEU A 341 -11.69 20.30 21.95
N LYS A 342 -10.48 20.58 22.44
CA LYS A 342 -10.22 21.84 23.14
C LYS A 342 -10.31 23.01 22.18
N PRO A 343 -10.67 24.22 22.63
CA PRO A 343 -10.74 25.40 21.78
C PRO A 343 -9.47 25.67 20.96
N GLU A 344 -8.28 25.43 21.52
CA GLU A 344 -7.00 25.60 20.82
C GLU A 344 -6.74 24.58 19.69
N GLU A 345 -7.41 23.43 19.69
CA GLU A 345 -7.20 22.34 18.72
C GLU A 345 -8.13 22.47 17.48
N ARG A 346 -9.14 23.33 17.55
CA ARG A 346 -10.21 23.40 16.53
C ARG A 346 -9.75 24.02 15.20
N ASP A 347 -8.96 25.08 15.26
CA ASP A 347 -8.40 25.70 14.04
C ASP A 347 -7.52 24.69 13.29
N ALA A 348 -6.78 23.83 14.02
CA ALA A 348 -5.97 22.76 13.43
C ALA A 348 -6.85 21.67 12.79
N ALA A 349 -7.90 21.23 13.48
CA ALA A 349 -8.86 20.25 12.92
C ALA A 349 -9.52 20.76 11.63
N PHE A 350 -9.90 22.05 11.58
CA PHE A 350 -10.40 22.67 10.37
C PHE A 350 -9.36 22.69 9.24
N LEU A 351 -8.12 23.09 9.53
CA LEU A 351 -7.06 23.14 8.52
C LEU A 351 -6.77 21.76 7.92
N CYS A 352 -6.78 20.71 8.76
CA CYS A 352 -6.69 19.31 8.32
C CYS A 352 -7.81 18.97 7.33
N ARG A 353 -9.08 19.23 7.70
CA ARG A 353 -10.24 18.98 6.83
C ARG A 353 -10.17 19.75 5.52
N ALA A 354 -9.81 21.02 5.61
CA ALA A 354 -9.82 21.91 4.46
C ALA A 354 -8.74 21.58 3.42
N ARG A 355 -7.64 20.92 3.85
CA ARG A 355 -6.57 20.40 2.99
C ARG A 355 -6.65 18.91 2.69
N SER A 356 -7.59 18.18 3.30
CA SER A 356 -7.71 16.74 3.11
C SER A 356 -8.05 16.42 1.65
N THR A 357 -7.32 15.44 1.12
CA THR A 357 -7.57 14.79 -0.18
C THR A 357 -8.15 13.39 -0.01
N ASP A 358 -8.67 13.09 1.18
CA ASP A 358 -9.22 11.78 1.50
C ASP A 358 -10.31 11.38 0.51
N SER A 359 -10.41 10.08 0.26
CA SER A 359 -11.42 9.50 -0.62
C SER A 359 -11.38 10.04 -2.07
N GLY A 360 -10.25 10.61 -2.50
CA GLY A 360 -10.07 11.15 -3.85
C GLY A 360 -10.86 12.45 -4.11
N VAL A 361 -11.34 13.10 -3.05
CA VAL A 361 -12.03 14.39 -3.14
C VAL A 361 -10.99 15.51 -3.17
N PRO A 362 -11.05 16.47 -4.13
CA PRO A 362 -10.15 17.62 -4.14
C PRO A 362 -10.28 18.45 -2.84
N PRO A 363 -9.19 19.07 -2.35
CA PRO A 363 -9.21 19.80 -1.09
C PRO A 363 -10.12 21.05 -1.18
N MET A 364 -10.61 21.55 -0.04
CA MET A 364 -11.45 22.74 -0.01
C MET A 364 -10.66 23.98 -0.47
N PHE A 365 -9.38 24.06 -0.09
CA PHE A 365 -8.47 25.13 -0.47
C PHE A 365 -7.15 24.58 -1.03
N PRO A 366 -6.49 25.29 -1.95
CA PRO A 366 -5.22 24.85 -2.50
C PRO A 366 -4.08 25.01 -1.47
N ASP A 367 -3.05 24.18 -1.59
CA ASP A 367 -1.85 24.21 -0.71
C ASP A 367 -1.01 25.49 -0.87
N SER A 368 -1.28 26.30 -1.89
CA SER A 368 -0.63 27.61 -2.06
C SER A 368 -1.09 28.67 -1.04
N LEU A 369 -2.20 28.44 -0.33
CA LEU A 369 -2.68 29.37 0.69
C LEU A 369 -2.08 29.08 2.06
N SER A 370 -1.71 30.15 2.77
CA SER A 370 -1.27 30.05 4.17
C SER A 370 -2.42 29.64 5.10
N ASP A 371 -2.08 29.07 6.25
CA ASP A 371 -3.05 28.66 7.27
C ASP A 371 -3.97 29.81 7.70
N GLN A 372 -3.42 31.03 7.81
CA GLN A 372 -4.18 32.22 8.18
C GLN A 372 -5.18 32.63 7.10
N GLU A 373 -4.82 32.50 5.83
CA GLU A 373 -5.74 32.77 4.71
C GLU A 373 -6.87 31.75 4.67
N ILE A 374 -6.56 30.47 4.85
CA ILE A 374 -7.58 29.41 4.91
C ILE A 374 -8.55 29.65 6.07
N LEU A 375 -8.06 29.96 7.27
CA LEU A 375 -8.91 30.29 8.42
C LEU A 375 -9.76 31.54 8.18
N ALA A 376 -9.21 32.55 7.50
CA ALA A 376 -9.97 33.75 7.13
C ALA A 376 -11.09 33.44 6.13
N TYR A 377 -10.81 32.62 5.11
CA TYR A 377 -11.81 32.17 4.15
C TYR A 377 -12.88 31.28 4.80
N GLY A 378 -12.48 30.34 5.67
CA GLY A 378 -13.41 29.52 6.44
C GLY A 378 -14.38 30.38 7.27
N ARG A 379 -13.87 31.37 8.01
CA ARG A 379 -14.71 32.28 8.80
C ARG A 379 -15.61 33.16 7.93
N ALA A 380 -15.21 33.47 6.70
CA ALA A 380 -16.06 34.14 5.73
C ALA A 380 -17.21 33.24 5.27
N LEU A 381 -16.92 31.97 4.95
CA LEU A 381 -17.92 30.97 4.57
C LEU A 381 -18.99 30.79 5.65
N CYS A 382 -18.59 30.78 6.93
CA CYS A 382 -19.52 30.72 8.06
C CYS A 382 -20.54 31.85 8.12
N ARG A 383 -20.22 33.04 7.60
CA ARG A 383 -21.12 34.21 7.64
C ARG A 383 -22.12 34.21 6.49
N THR A 384 -21.88 33.39 5.48
CA THR A 384 -22.66 33.34 4.25
C THR A 384 -23.63 32.16 4.29
N LYS A 385 -24.92 32.46 4.10
CA LYS A 385 -25.98 31.45 3.95
C LYS A 385 -26.34 31.16 2.49
N ASP A 386 -25.85 31.97 1.58
CA ASP A 386 -26.15 31.91 0.16
C ASP A 386 -25.11 31.05 -0.59
N GLY A 387 -25.58 30.06 -1.34
CA GLY A 387 -24.70 29.11 -2.04
C GLY A 387 -23.85 29.76 -3.13
N ASP A 388 -24.39 30.77 -3.83
CA ASP A 388 -23.66 31.50 -4.86
C ASP A 388 -22.53 32.34 -4.25
N GLU A 389 -22.77 32.97 -3.10
CA GLU A 389 -21.73 33.69 -2.37
C GLU A 389 -20.66 32.72 -1.80
N GLN A 390 -21.02 31.54 -1.27
CA GLN A 390 -20.03 30.54 -0.86
C GLN A 390 -19.15 30.10 -2.02
N LYS A 391 -19.77 29.82 -3.17
CA LYS A 391 -19.06 29.48 -4.40
C LYS A 391 -18.12 30.60 -4.85
N ALA A 392 -18.54 31.85 -4.75
CA ALA A 392 -17.70 33.01 -5.08
C ALA A 392 -16.49 33.13 -4.13
N ILE A 393 -16.66 32.86 -2.84
CA ILE A 393 -15.58 32.83 -1.85
C ILE A 393 -14.56 31.73 -2.20
N LEU A 394 -15.02 30.49 -2.40
CA LEU A 394 -14.16 29.36 -2.76
C LEU A 394 -13.44 29.57 -4.10
N THR A 395 -14.13 30.13 -5.10
CA THR A 395 -13.53 30.48 -6.39
C THR A 395 -12.40 31.50 -6.22
N ARG A 396 -12.60 32.53 -5.39
CA ARG A 396 -11.56 33.54 -5.11
C ARG A 396 -10.37 32.94 -4.37
N ALA A 397 -10.61 31.95 -3.51
CA ALA A 397 -9.58 31.22 -2.81
C ALA A 397 -8.83 30.20 -3.70
N GLY A 398 -9.23 30.04 -4.97
CA GLY A 398 -8.60 29.08 -5.88
C GLY A 398 -8.97 27.63 -5.59
N SER A 399 -10.10 27.38 -4.93
CA SER A 399 -10.62 26.03 -4.70
C SER A 399 -10.87 25.31 -6.03
N GLU A 400 -10.56 24.01 -6.09
CA GLU A 400 -10.88 23.16 -7.24
C GLU A 400 -12.34 22.69 -7.24
N ARG A 401 -13.02 22.80 -6.09
CA ARG A 401 -14.42 22.40 -5.90
C ARG A 401 -15.35 23.55 -5.48
N PRO A 402 -15.32 24.72 -6.15
CA PRO A 402 -16.06 25.89 -5.68
C PRO A 402 -17.58 25.68 -5.73
N ALA A 403 -18.07 24.81 -6.62
CA ALA A 403 -19.51 24.53 -6.77
C ALA A 403 -20.08 23.65 -5.64
N TRP A 404 -19.23 22.99 -4.85
CA TRP A 404 -19.67 22.08 -3.79
C TRP A 404 -19.99 22.82 -2.49
N GLY A 405 -19.56 24.09 -2.36
CA GLY A 405 -19.69 24.84 -1.11
C GLY A 405 -18.77 24.28 -0.01
N ALA A 406 -19.08 24.63 1.24
CA ALA A 406 -18.40 24.10 2.41
C ALA A 406 -19.40 23.36 3.30
N ASP A 407 -19.01 22.16 3.74
CA ASP A 407 -19.85 21.33 4.60
C ASP A 407 -19.93 21.95 6.01
N LEU A 408 -21.11 21.91 6.61
CA LEU A 408 -21.32 22.33 8.00
C LEU A 408 -20.50 21.48 8.99
N TRP A 409 -20.26 20.21 8.67
CA TRP A 409 -19.37 19.32 9.41
C TRP A 409 -17.92 19.81 9.43
N ASP A 410 -17.48 20.54 8.39
CA ASP A 410 -16.16 21.17 8.36
C ASP A 410 -16.18 22.52 9.08
N LEU A 411 -17.22 23.33 8.84
CA LEU A 411 -17.31 24.69 9.39
C LEU A 411 -17.54 24.72 10.91
N VAL A 412 -18.06 23.64 11.51
CA VAL A 412 -18.32 23.56 12.96
C VAL A 412 -17.08 23.86 13.81
N TYR A 413 -15.89 23.50 13.31
CA TYR A 413 -14.63 23.71 14.04
C TYR A 413 -14.27 25.19 14.18
N ILE A 414 -14.58 26.03 13.19
CA ILE A 414 -14.18 27.44 13.16
C ILE A 414 -15.30 28.42 13.52
N CYS A 415 -16.56 28.02 13.44
CA CYS A 415 -17.71 28.86 13.79
C CYS A 415 -18.85 28.08 14.48
N PRO A 416 -18.55 27.43 15.62
CA PRO A 416 -19.50 26.56 16.31
C PRO A 416 -20.76 27.29 16.76
N GLU A 417 -20.70 28.58 17.04
CA GLU A 417 -21.86 29.37 17.47
C GLU A 417 -22.89 29.54 16.34
N ILE A 418 -22.43 29.62 15.09
CA ILE A 418 -23.29 29.77 13.92
C ILE A 418 -23.85 28.40 13.52
N VAL A 419 -22.97 27.40 13.37
CA VAL A 419 -23.37 26.05 12.96
C VAL A 419 -24.27 25.42 14.02
N GLY A 420 -23.88 25.50 15.30
CA GLY A 420 -24.62 24.91 16.41
C GLY A 420 -25.97 25.56 16.71
N ALA A 421 -26.23 26.79 16.22
CA ALA A 421 -27.55 27.40 16.32
C ALA A 421 -28.60 26.69 15.44
N THR A 422 -28.15 26.09 14.34
CA THR A 422 -28.99 25.32 13.40
C THR A 422 -28.83 23.81 13.54
N HIS A 423 -27.63 23.36 13.92
CA HIS A 423 -27.20 21.95 13.97
C HIS A 423 -26.49 21.65 15.30
N PRO A 424 -27.21 21.71 16.43
CA PRO A 424 -26.63 21.47 17.75
C PRO A 424 -26.03 20.07 17.92
N GLU A 425 -26.47 19.09 17.13
CA GLU A 425 -25.92 17.73 17.08
C GLU A 425 -24.44 17.70 16.68
N LEU A 426 -23.97 18.65 15.86
CA LEU A 426 -22.59 18.73 15.42
C LEU A 426 -21.63 19.17 16.53
N LEU A 427 -22.16 19.73 17.62
CA LEU A 427 -21.37 20.16 18.77
C LEU A 427 -21.14 19.06 19.81
N ARG A 428 -21.76 17.90 19.63
CA ARG A 428 -21.68 16.79 20.58
C ARG A 428 -20.28 16.21 20.62
N SER A 429 -19.90 15.74 21.80
CA SER A 429 -18.78 14.81 21.97
C SER A 429 -19.08 13.47 21.29
N THR A 430 -18.05 12.65 21.09
CA THR A 430 -18.24 11.28 20.55
C THR A 430 -19.17 10.48 21.47
N THR A 431 -18.97 10.54 22.78
CA THR A 431 -19.84 9.85 23.76
C THR A 431 -21.29 10.34 23.74
N GLU A 432 -21.54 11.65 23.60
CA GLU A 432 -22.89 12.18 23.48
C GLU A 432 -23.55 11.78 22.15
N THR A 433 -22.77 11.72 21.07
CA THR A 433 -23.25 11.27 19.75
C THR A 433 -23.63 9.80 19.79
N GLU A 434 -22.80 8.94 20.38
CA GLU A 434 -23.10 7.52 20.61
C GLU A 434 -24.35 7.33 21.47
N ALA A 435 -24.48 8.09 22.56
CA ALA A 435 -25.67 8.03 23.43
C ALA A 435 -26.94 8.48 22.70
N ALA A 436 -26.85 9.56 21.91
CA ALA A 436 -27.96 10.05 21.10
C ALA A 436 -28.34 9.06 19.99
N ASN A 437 -27.36 8.46 19.31
CA ASN A 437 -27.59 7.45 18.29
C ASN A 437 -28.25 6.20 18.90
N THR A 438 -27.75 5.73 20.05
CA THR A 438 -28.36 4.62 20.81
C THR A 438 -29.82 4.91 21.18
N ALA A 439 -30.11 6.13 21.65
CA ALA A 439 -31.46 6.54 21.98
C ALA A 439 -32.36 6.61 20.74
N TYR A 440 -31.86 7.12 19.63
CA TYR A 440 -32.56 7.18 18.34
C TYR A 440 -32.88 5.77 17.82
N ILE A 441 -31.90 4.86 17.81
CA ILE A 441 -32.09 3.45 17.43
C ILE A 441 -33.16 2.80 18.32
N ALA A 442 -33.10 3.02 19.64
CA ALA A 442 -34.10 2.49 20.56
C ALA A 442 -35.51 3.06 20.29
N GLU A 443 -35.63 4.34 19.96
CA GLU A 443 -36.89 4.98 19.58
C GLU A 443 -37.46 4.38 18.28
N GLN A 444 -36.65 4.22 17.23
CA GLN A 444 -37.11 3.63 15.98
C GLN A 444 -37.52 2.17 16.17
N ASN A 445 -36.72 1.38 16.90
CA ASN A 445 -37.09 0.01 17.27
C ASN A 445 -38.41 -0.05 18.03
N ALA A 446 -38.70 0.93 18.90
CA ALA A 446 -39.94 0.99 19.66
C ALA A 446 -41.17 1.26 18.78
N LYS A 447 -41.02 1.73 17.55
CA LYS A 447 -42.12 1.88 16.57
C LYS A 447 -42.47 0.55 15.91
N CYS A 448 -41.50 -0.34 15.74
CA CYS A 448 -41.71 -1.62 15.08
C CYS A 448 -42.52 -2.61 15.93
N ARG A 449 -43.39 -3.37 15.26
CA ARG A 449 -44.26 -4.38 15.87
C ARG A 449 -44.22 -5.66 15.06
N ASP A 450 -44.23 -6.80 15.75
CA ASP A 450 -44.34 -8.11 15.11
C ASP A 450 -45.67 -8.18 14.33
N PRO A 451 -45.67 -8.29 12.99
CA PRO A 451 -46.88 -8.33 12.18
C PRO A 451 -47.62 -9.67 12.30
N TRP A 452 -47.03 -10.66 12.99
CA TRP A 452 -47.59 -11.97 13.22
C TRP A 452 -47.47 -12.45 14.69
N PRO A 453 -48.04 -11.72 15.66
CA PRO A 453 -47.76 -11.93 17.09
C PRO A 453 -48.32 -13.24 17.65
N ARG A 454 -49.36 -13.78 17.01
CA ARG A 454 -50.00 -15.05 17.43
C ARG A 454 -49.21 -16.30 17.03
N THR A 455 -48.33 -16.20 16.04
CA THR A 455 -47.55 -17.34 15.53
C THR A 455 -46.09 -17.10 15.85
N LYS A 456 -45.64 -17.70 16.96
CA LYS A 456 -44.29 -17.53 17.48
C LYS A 456 -43.31 -18.46 16.78
N GLY A 457 -42.19 -17.89 16.32
CA GLY A 457 -41.04 -18.67 15.88
C GLY A 457 -40.37 -19.39 17.05
N VAL A 458 -39.55 -20.39 16.77
CA VAL A 458 -38.59 -20.98 17.73
C VAL A 458 -37.62 -19.91 18.22
N VAL A 459 -37.14 -19.10 17.28
CA VAL A 459 -36.47 -17.83 17.55
C VAL A 459 -37.14 -16.77 16.69
N GLN A 460 -37.19 -15.55 17.20
CA GLN A 460 -37.72 -14.40 16.49
C GLN A 460 -37.15 -13.10 17.06
N ALA A 461 -37.07 -12.08 16.21
CA ALA A 461 -36.78 -10.71 16.60
C ALA A 461 -37.53 -9.74 15.69
N THR A 462 -37.77 -8.55 16.20
CA THR A 462 -38.37 -7.43 15.47
C THR A 462 -37.58 -6.19 15.80
N ALA A 463 -37.10 -5.48 14.79
CA ALA A 463 -36.32 -4.26 14.92
C ALA A 463 -36.57 -3.33 13.72
N ASN A 464 -36.18 -2.07 13.86
CA ASN A 464 -35.99 -1.20 12.72
C ASN A 464 -34.73 -1.66 11.98
N TYR A 465 -34.79 -1.69 10.66
CA TYR A 465 -33.65 -1.96 9.80
C TYR A 465 -33.31 -0.68 9.05
N PHE A 466 -32.12 -0.14 9.28
CA PHE A 466 -31.64 1.09 8.66
C PHE A 466 -30.93 0.76 7.34
N LEU A 467 -31.21 1.55 6.30
CA LEU A 467 -30.69 1.41 4.94
C LEU A 467 -29.90 2.67 4.56
N PHE A 468 -28.97 2.58 3.60
CA PHE A 468 -28.32 3.77 3.06
C PHE A 468 -29.31 4.69 2.34
N VAL A 469 -29.19 5.99 2.61
CA VAL A 469 -30.03 7.06 2.02
C VAL A 469 -29.89 7.15 0.49
N ASP A 470 -28.76 6.70 -0.08
CA ASP A 470 -28.43 6.85 -1.50
C ASP A 470 -28.61 5.55 -2.32
N GLY A 471 -29.61 4.73 -1.97
CA GLY A 471 -30.07 3.65 -2.84
C GLY A 471 -29.50 2.28 -2.53
N ASP A 472 -29.42 1.92 -1.25
CA ASP A 472 -29.16 0.53 -0.87
C ASP A 472 -30.23 -0.38 -1.52
N PRO A 473 -29.83 -1.50 -2.14
CA PRO A 473 -30.77 -2.36 -2.84
C PRO A 473 -31.67 -3.17 -1.89
N GLY A 474 -31.54 -2.99 -0.56
CA GLY A 474 -32.28 -3.72 0.47
C GLY A 474 -31.36 -4.30 1.55
N TYR A 475 -31.72 -5.47 2.09
CA TYR A 475 -30.91 -6.16 3.12
C TYR A 475 -30.68 -7.63 2.81
N LEU A 476 -29.59 -8.17 3.37
CA LEU A 476 -29.17 -9.56 3.16
C LEU A 476 -29.60 -10.47 4.31
N VAL A 477 -30.19 -11.61 3.98
CA VAL A 477 -30.22 -12.79 4.86
C VAL A 477 -29.12 -13.71 4.38
N HIS A 478 -28.07 -13.92 5.19
CA HIS A 478 -26.89 -14.65 4.77
C HIS A 478 -26.28 -15.53 5.88
N ASP A 479 -25.39 -16.42 5.48
CA ASP A 479 -24.51 -17.19 6.37
C ASP A 479 -23.16 -16.45 6.52
N PRO A 480 -22.90 -15.76 7.65
CA PRO A 480 -21.70 -14.94 7.82
C PRO A 480 -20.40 -15.75 7.94
N GLU A 481 -20.50 -17.07 8.12
CA GLU A 481 -19.35 -17.96 8.28
C GLU A 481 -19.10 -18.81 7.01
N ASP A 482 -19.78 -18.51 5.89
CA ASP A 482 -19.51 -19.14 4.61
C ASP A 482 -18.40 -18.38 3.87
N GLU A 483 -17.30 -19.05 3.51
CA GLU A 483 -16.20 -18.47 2.72
C GLU A 483 -16.66 -17.93 1.36
N ALA A 484 -17.82 -18.41 0.86
CA ALA A 484 -18.43 -17.92 -0.38
C ALA A 484 -19.55 -16.89 -0.15
N ALA A 485 -19.70 -16.33 1.06
CA ALA A 485 -20.79 -15.41 1.40
C ALA A 485 -20.77 -14.15 0.53
N ASP A 486 -19.60 -13.56 0.30
CA ASP A 486 -19.47 -12.31 -0.48
C ASP A 486 -19.82 -12.54 -1.96
N GLU A 487 -19.24 -13.58 -2.59
CA GLU A 487 -19.59 -13.95 -3.96
C GLU A 487 -21.09 -14.28 -4.10
N ALA A 488 -21.66 -14.95 -3.09
CA ALA A 488 -23.09 -15.23 -3.04
C ALA A 488 -23.93 -13.96 -2.88
N ALA A 489 -23.48 -12.97 -2.11
CA ALA A 489 -24.17 -11.70 -1.94
C ALA A 489 -24.15 -10.86 -3.23
N GLU A 490 -23.01 -10.80 -3.92
CA GLU A 490 -22.89 -10.15 -5.24
C GLU A 490 -23.84 -10.81 -6.26
N GLN A 491 -23.80 -12.13 -6.38
CA GLN A 491 -24.70 -12.87 -7.28
C GLN A 491 -26.18 -12.74 -6.89
N ALA A 492 -26.49 -12.60 -5.60
CA ALA A 492 -27.84 -12.31 -5.15
C ALA A 492 -28.25 -10.90 -5.59
N THR A 493 -27.37 -9.92 -5.49
CA THR A 493 -27.59 -8.55 -5.95
C THR A 493 -27.90 -8.49 -7.44
N ASP A 494 -27.07 -9.11 -8.28
CA ASP A 494 -27.31 -9.18 -9.74
C ASP A 494 -28.69 -9.78 -10.06
N LYS A 495 -29.04 -10.90 -9.42
CA LYS A 495 -30.33 -11.58 -9.65
C LYS A 495 -31.54 -10.80 -9.16
N MET A 496 -31.37 -9.90 -8.20
CA MET A 496 -32.44 -9.05 -7.72
C MET A 496 -32.90 -8.09 -8.83
N TYR A 497 -31.97 -7.60 -9.65
CA TYR A 497 -32.27 -6.73 -10.78
C TYR A 497 -32.85 -7.48 -11.98
N ASP A 498 -32.50 -8.76 -12.14
CA ASP A 498 -33.05 -9.61 -13.22
C ASP A 498 -34.52 -10.00 -12.98
N ASP A 499 -34.87 -10.32 -11.73
CA ASP A 499 -36.20 -10.77 -11.35
C ASP A 499 -36.98 -9.61 -10.73
N SER A 500 -38.10 -9.20 -11.33
CA SER A 500 -39.02 -8.14 -10.82
C SER A 500 -39.72 -8.47 -9.48
N ALA A 501 -39.16 -9.41 -8.71
CA ALA A 501 -39.64 -9.87 -7.41
C ALA A 501 -38.91 -9.21 -6.24
N LEU A 502 -37.94 -8.32 -6.51
CA LEU A 502 -37.12 -7.61 -5.51
C LEU A 502 -36.43 -8.56 -4.53
N ILE A 503 -36.21 -9.81 -4.94
CA ILE A 503 -35.55 -10.83 -4.11
C ILE A 503 -34.58 -11.59 -5.00
N GLY A 504 -33.30 -11.39 -4.75
CA GLY A 504 -32.22 -12.10 -5.41
C GLY A 504 -31.62 -13.15 -4.49
N VAL A 505 -31.26 -14.32 -5.03
CA VAL A 505 -30.79 -15.44 -4.21
C VAL A 505 -29.67 -16.21 -4.89
N ALA A 506 -28.59 -16.42 -4.15
CA ALA A 506 -27.49 -17.27 -4.57
C ALA A 506 -26.92 -18.01 -3.37
N GLY A 507 -26.89 -19.34 -3.43
CA GLY A 507 -26.25 -20.17 -2.42
C GLY A 507 -26.74 -19.90 -0.99
N SER A 508 -25.88 -19.26 -0.21
CA SER A 508 -26.05 -18.92 1.21
C SER A 508 -26.50 -17.49 1.48
N ALA A 509 -26.75 -16.69 0.45
CA ALA A 509 -27.23 -15.32 0.56
C ALA A 509 -28.57 -15.12 -0.19
N ALA A 510 -29.45 -14.33 0.42
CA ALA A 510 -30.65 -13.80 -0.19
C ALA A 510 -30.71 -12.30 0.07
N LEU A 511 -30.76 -11.50 -0.99
CA LEU A 511 -30.99 -10.05 -0.94
C LEU A 511 -32.50 -9.79 -1.05
N ILE A 512 -33.04 -9.02 -0.12
CA ILE A 512 -34.44 -8.61 -0.08
C ILE A 512 -34.47 -7.09 -0.26
N GLY A 513 -34.97 -6.65 -1.41
CA GLY A 513 -35.20 -5.24 -1.71
C GLY A 513 -36.45 -4.67 -1.05
N HIS A 514 -36.49 -3.35 -0.99
CA HIS A 514 -37.64 -2.54 -0.60
C HIS A 514 -38.46 -2.14 -1.83
N ILE A 515 -39.72 -1.78 -1.62
CA ILE A 515 -40.64 -1.36 -2.69
C ILE A 515 -40.60 0.15 -2.88
N ASP A 516 -40.55 0.91 -1.78
CA ASP A 516 -40.47 2.35 -1.79
C ASP A 516 -39.05 2.82 -1.47
N ASP A 517 -38.68 4.01 -1.95
CA ASP A 517 -37.40 4.65 -1.62
C ASP A 517 -37.39 5.05 -0.13
N VAL A 518 -37.01 4.10 0.72
CA VAL A 518 -37.05 4.20 2.18
C VAL A 518 -35.64 4.15 2.78
N VAL A 519 -35.43 4.98 3.80
CA VAL A 519 -34.19 5.01 4.58
C VAL A 519 -34.18 4.00 5.73
N ASP A 520 -35.36 3.49 6.10
CA ASP A 520 -35.53 2.42 7.07
C ASP A 520 -36.85 1.66 6.88
N LEU A 521 -36.93 0.48 7.49
CA LEU A 521 -38.14 -0.35 7.50
C LEU A 521 -38.26 -1.19 8.76
N CYS A 522 -39.48 -1.62 9.10
CA CYS A 522 -39.68 -2.53 10.21
C CYS A 522 -39.49 -3.98 9.78
N LEU A 523 -38.41 -4.61 10.28
CA LEU A 523 -38.06 -5.99 9.97
C LEU A 523 -38.42 -6.93 11.12
N THR A 524 -39.19 -7.97 10.81
CA THR A 524 -39.43 -9.11 11.70
C THR A 524 -38.84 -10.38 11.10
N VAL A 525 -37.96 -11.05 11.83
CA VAL A 525 -37.42 -12.36 11.44
C VAL A 525 -37.96 -13.45 12.35
N LYS A 526 -38.34 -14.61 11.79
CA LYS A 526 -38.83 -15.77 12.54
C LYS A 526 -38.31 -17.07 11.97
N ALA A 527 -37.84 -17.98 12.82
CA ALA A 527 -37.49 -19.33 12.41
C ALA A 527 -38.51 -20.36 12.94
N PHE A 528 -38.90 -21.34 12.12
CA PHE A 528 -39.84 -22.40 12.50
C PHE A 528 -39.26 -23.79 12.24
N ARG A 529 -39.63 -24.78 13.07
CA ARG A 529 -39.22 -26.19 12.86
C ARG A 529 -39.86 -26.80 11.61
N THR A 530 -41.02 -26.29 11.23
CA THR A 530 -41.82 -26.75 10.10
C THR A 530 -42.37 -25.54 9.35
N ALA A 531 -42.74 -25.72 8.08
CA ALA A 531 -43.32 -24.65 7.27
C ALA A 531 -44.61 -24.11 7.93
N PRO A 532 -44.66 -22.83 8.32
CA PRO A 532 -45.89 -22.27 8.86
C PRO A 532 -46.91 -22.04 7.73
N PRO A 533 -48.23 -22.00 8.05
CA PRO A 533 -49.27 -21.75 7.05
C PRO A 533 -49.02 -20.45 6.28
N PRO A 534 -49.20 -20.42 4.95
CA PRO A 534 -49.07 -19.18 4.19
C PRO A 534 -50.17 -18.20 4.57
N ARG A 535 -49.81 -16.92 4.72
CA ARG A 535 -50.75 -15.81 4.96
C ARG A 535 -50.54 -14.74 3.91
N THR A 536 -51.33 -14.78 2.85
CA THR A 536 -51.21 -13.85 1.74
C THR A 536 -52.08 -12.60 1.94
N ALA A 537 -53.19 -12.75 2.67
CA ALA A 537 -54.09 -11.65 2.98
C ALA A 537 -53.42 -10.51 3.77
N GLY A 538 -53.49 -9.30 3.22
CA GLY A 538 -52.96 -8.07 3.81
C GLY A 538 -51.47 -7.84 3.57
N TRP A 539 -50.87 -8.55 2.61
CA TRP A 539 -49.49 -8.37 2.15
C TRP A 539 -49.47 -8.04 0.66
N ASP A 540 -48.59 -7.15 0.25
CA ASP A 540 -48.45 -6.74 -1.14
C ASP A 540 -47.62 -7.76 -1.93
N GLN A 541 -46.60 -8.34 -1.28
CA GLN A 541 -45.78 -9.38 -1.87
C GLN A 541 -45.54 -10.53 -0.89
N VAL A 542 -45.63 -11.76 -1.40
CA VAL A 542 -45.26 -12.97 -0.66
C VAL A 542 -44.47 -13.90 -1.57
N ASN A 543 -43.19 -14.08 -1.26
CA ASN A 543 -42.26 -14.88 -2.05
C ASN A 543 -41.57 -15.91 -1.16
N GLU A 544 -41.39 -17.14 -1.66
CA GLU A 544 -40.65 -18.19 -0.97
C GLU A 544 -39.49 -18.69 -1.84
N VAL A 545 -38.27 -18.60 -1.31
CA VAL A 545 -37.01 -18.89 -2.00
C VAL A 545 -36.16 -19.90 -1.22
N PRO A 546 -35.30 -20.67 -1.90
CA PRO A 546 -34.36 -21.57 -1.23
C PRO A 546 -33.14 -20.81 -0.69
N ILE A 547 -32.63 -21.16 0.49
CA ILE A 547 -31.35 -20.65 0.99
C ILE A 547 -30.57 -21.78 1.67
N VAL A 548 -29.25 -21.73 1.64
CA VAL A 548 -28.37 -22.73 2.25
C VAL A 548 -27.61 -22.12 3.43
N SER A 549 -27.59 -22.82 4.56
CA SER A 549 -26.68 -22.50 5.66
C SER A 549 -25.57 -23.56 5.69
N ARG A 550 -24.33 -23.17 5.40
CA ARG A 550 -23.17 -24.06 5.37
C ARG A 550 -22.47 -24.17 6.72
N SER A 551 -22.49 -23.09 7.51
CA SER A 551 -21.98 -23.06 8.88
C SER A 551 -23.02 -23.54 9.89
N GLY A 552 -24.31 -23.43 9.55
CA GLY A 552 -25.41 -23.57 10.49
C GLY A 552 -25.83 -22.24 11.11
N ARG A 553 -25.40 -21.12 10.53
CA ARG A 553 -25.86 -19.77 10.81
C ARG A 553 -26.58 -19.18 9.62
N LEU A 554 -27.67 -18.48 9.89
CA LEU A 554 -28.33 -17.55 8.98
C LEU A 554 -28.76 -16.34 9.81
N THR A 555 -28.38 -15.15 9.41
CA THR A 555 -28.76 -13.92 10.10
C THR A 555 -28.96 -12.78 9.10
N VAL A 556 -29.40 -11.65 9.62
CA VAL A 556 -29.40 -10.37 8.92
C VAL A 556 -28.29 -9.51 9.55
N PRO A 557 -27.54 -8.70 8.79
CA PRO A 557 -26.55 -7.79 9.34
C PRO A 557 -27.14 -6.92 10.46
N GLU A 558 -26.46 -6.94 11.60
CA GLU A 558 -26.75 -6.04 12.72
C GLU A 558 -25.99 -4.74 12.51
N MET A 559 -26.54 -3.63 13.01
CA MET A 559 -25.84 -2.36 13.00
C MET A 559 -24.59 -2.47 13.89
N GLY A 560 -23.41 -2.39 13.28
CA GLY A 560 -22.13 -2.45 13.99
C GLY A 560 -21.81 -1.17 14.77
N GLU A 561 -20.75 -1.22 15.57
CA GLU A 561 -20.21 -0.03 16.23
C GLU A 561 -19.74 0.97 15.16
N GLY A 562 -20.43 2.11 15.05
CA GLY A 562 -20.16 3.13 14.02
C GLY A 562 -20.71 2.82 12.62
N GLY A 563 -21.54 1.78 12.45
CA GLY A 563 -22.19 1.49 11.18
C GLY A 563 -23.54 2.21 11.03
N ASP A 564 -23.83 2.74 9.84
CA ASP A 564 -25.09 3.43 9.53
C ASP A 564 -26.20 2.50 9.00
N VAL A 565 -25.85 1.24 8.68
CA VAL A 565 -26.75 0.27 8.06
C VAL A 565 -26.82 -1.02 8.87
N GLY A 566 -28.02 -1.58 8.97
CA GLY A 566 -28.26 -2.84 9.65
C GLY A 566 -29.47 -2.84 10.58
N ALA A 567 -29.69 -3.98 11.22
CA ALA A 567 -30.71 -4.11 12.23
C ALA A 567 -30.33 -3.34 13.49
N GLY A 568 -31.22 -2.46 13.96
CA GLY A 568 -31.04 -1.67 15.18
C GLY A 568 -31.11 -2.50 16.48
N ALA A 569 -31.30 -3.82 16.41
CA ALA A 569 -31.28 -4.70 17.57
C ALA A 569 -30.71 -6.08 17.18
N PRO A 570 -30.18 -6.85 18.15
CA PRO A 570 -29.60 -8.16 17.87
C PRO A 570 -30.57 -9.11 17.16
N MET A 571 -30.07 -9.78 16.11
CA MET A 571 -30.82 -10.68 15.26
C MET A 571 -30.45 -12.15 15.57
N PRO A 572 -31.46 -13.02 15.79
CA PRO A 572 -31.19 -14.40 16.17
C PRO A 572 -30.71 -15.22 14.97
N ASN A 573 -29.94 -16.28 15.25
CA ASN A 573 -29.63 -17.27 14.23
C ASN A 573 -30.91 -17.98 13.74
N LEU A 574 -31.24 -17.80 12.47
CA LEU A 574 -32.42 -18.35 11.80
C LEU A 574 -32.24 -19.82 11.35
N ALA A 575 -31.00 -20.32 11.30
CA ALA A 575 -30.67 -21.71 10.96
C ALA A 575 -30.82 -22.66 12.15
N ILE A 576 -32.02 -22.75 12.72
CA ILE A 576 -32.31 -23.50 13.96
C ILE A 576 -32.08 -25.01 13.89
N ALA A 577 -31.93 -25.58 12.69
CA ALA A 577 -31.61 -27.00 12.48
C ALA A 577 -30.12 -27.23 12.17
N GLY A 578 -29.28 -26.20 12.34
CA GLY A 578 -27.86 -26.22 12.00
C GLY A 578 -27.61 -26.18 10.50
N LYS A 579 -26.53 -26.82 10.06
CA LYS A 579 -26.12 -26.86 8.64
C LYS A 579 -27.20 -27.52 7.79
N GLY A 580 -27.55 -26.92 6.67
CA GLY A 580 -28.52 -27.52 5.75
C GLY A 580 -29.22 -26.54 4.82
N ARG A 581 -30.30 -27.05 4.20
CA ARG A 581 -31.14 -26.28 3.29
C ARG A 581 -32.38 -25.78 4.01
N TYR A 582 -32.68 -24.52 3.77
CA TYR A 582 -33.79 -23.80 4.33
C TYR A 582 -34.65 -23.19 3.24
N ARG A 583 -35.85 -22.81 3.64
CA ARG A 583 -36.79 -22.02 2.87
C ARG A 583 -36.94 -20.69 3.57
N LEU A 584 -36.77 -19.63 2.81
CA LEU A 584 -36.97 -18.25 3.22
C LEU A 584 -38.28 -17.79 2.59
N ARG A 585 -39.29 -17.46 3.40
CA ARG A 585 -40.51 -16.83 2.94
C ARG A 585 -40.52 -15.37 3.39
N VAL A 586 -40.55 -14.47 2.42
CA VAL A 586 -40.53 -13.02 2.63
C VAL A 586 -41.93 -12.49 2.35
N TYR A 587 -42.45 -11.73 3.30
CA TYR A 587 -43.67 -10.95 3.15
C TYR A 587 -43.32 -9.48 3.23
N VAL A 588 -43.83 -8.69 2.28
CA VAL A 588 -43.61 -7.25 2.21
C VAL A 588 -44.96 -6.54 2.09
N ARG A 589 -45.13 -5.46 2.83
CA ARG A 589 -46.28 -4.56 2.70
C ARG A 589 -45.89 -3.11 2.99
N ILE A 590 -46.60 -2.19 2.36
CA ILE A 590 -46.51 -0.76 2.67
C ILE A 590 -47.74 -0.37 3.50
N GLY A 591 -47.51 0.16 4.70
CA GLY A 591 -48.56 0.63 5.60
C GLY A 591 -48.41 2.10 5.95
N ASP A 592 -49.33 2.60 6.78
CA ASP A 592 -49.32 4.00 7.23
C ASP A 592 -48.05 4.36 8.05
N ALA A 593 -47.35 3.36 8.59
CA ALA A 593 -46.14 3.51 9.37
C ALA A 593 -44.85 3.28 8.56
N GLY A 594 -44.96 3.15 7.23
CA GLY A 594 -43.85 2.81 6.34
C GLY A 594 -43.87 1.36 5.87
N GLU A 595 -42.75 0.92 5.31
CA GLU A 595 -42.57 -0.44 4.79
C GLU A 595 -42.30 -1.44 5.92
N GLU A 596 -42.99 -2.59 5.87
CA GLU A 596 -42.88 -3.65 6.86
C GLU A 596 -42.54 -4.99 6.22
N HIS A 597 -41.47 -5.63 6.72
CA HIS A 597 -41.00 -6.92 6.24
C HIS A 597 -41.16 -8.00 7.30
N LEU A 598 -41.66 -9.17 6.87
CA LEU A 598 -41.65 -10.39 7.66
C LEU A 598 -40.86 -11.47 6.92
N VAL A 599 -39.75 -11.89 7.51
CA VAL A 599 -38.88 -12.94 6.99
C VAL A 599 -39.06 -14.20 7.84
N VAL A 600 -39.45 -15.28 7.18
CA VAL A 600 -39.73 -16.56 7.82
C VAL A 600 -38.81 -17.63 7.28
N VAL A 601 -38.00 -18.23 8.15
CA VAL A 601 -37.04 -19.29 7.81
C VAL A 601 -37.52 -20.63 8.38
N PHE A 602 -37.48 -21.70 7.59
CA PHE A 602 -37.76 -23.06 8.07
C PHE A 602 -36.99 -24.11 7.27
N PRO A 603 -36.66 -25.27 7.84
CA PRO A 603 -35.99 -26.34 7.11
C PRO A 603 -36.79 -26.79 5.88
N GLY A 604 -36.12 -26.96 4.73
CA GLY A 604 -36.78 -27.47 3.53
C GLY A 604 -35.83 -27.67 2.35
N ALA A 605 -35.99 -28.80 1.66
CA ALA A 605 -35.10 -29.20 0.57
C ALA A 605 -35.48 -28.66 -0.82
N SER A 606 -36.65 -28.03 -0.95
CA SER A 606 -37.15 -27.51 -2.23
C SER A 606 -36.24 -26.41 -2.77
N ARG A 607 -35.88 -26.52 -4.05
CA ARG A 607 -35.12 -25.49 -4.79
C ARG A 607 -36.01 -24.53 -5.58
N LYS A 608 -37.33 -24.73 -5.57
CA LYS A 608 -38.25 -23.93 -6.39
C LYS A 608 -38.48 -22.56 -5.74
N ARG A 609 -38.45 -21.48 -6.51
CA ARG A 609 -39.03 -20.20 -6.11
C ARG A 609 -40.56 -20.32 -6.20
N LEU A 610 -41.28 -19.79 -5.21
CA LEU A 610 -42.74 -19.74 -5.21
C LEU A 610 -43.17 -18.29 -5.01
N LYS A 611 -43.97 -17.75 -5.94
CA LYS A 611 -44.68 -16.49 -5.75
C LYS A 611 -46.10 -16.82 -5.29
N LEU A 612 -46.44 -16.46 -4.05
CA LEU A 612 -47.77 -16.67 -3.50
C LEU A 612 -48.60 -15.44 -3.81
N LYS A 613 -49.78 -15.63 -4.41
CA LYS A 613 -50.68 -14.50 -4.73
C LYS A 613 -51.33 -14.01 -3.44
N PRO A 614 -51.29 -12.69 -3.15
CA PRO A 614 -52.02 -12.04 -2.05
C PRO A 614 -53.46 -12.54 -1.88
#